data_AF-A0A6M3JIC3-F1
#
_entry.id   AF-A0A6M3JIC3-F1
#
_cell.length_a   1.000
_cell.length_b   1.000
_cell.length_c   1.000
_cell.angle_alpha   90.00
_cell.angle_beta   90.00
_cell.angle_gamma   90.00
#
_symmetry.space_group_name_H-M   'P 1'
#
loop_
_entity.id
_entity.type
_entity.pdbx_description
1 polymer ?
#
loop_
_entity_poly.entity_id
_entity_poly.type
_entity_poly.pdbx_seq_one_letter_code
_entity_poly.pdbx_strand_id
1 'polypeptide(L)'
;MDVEKGYINLKWGTLKSVKFASDKGKELLRQYKELGSSFSSALQKDTVEQKKLICEMIDIVPGEIYLDWNDEYVSKEDAKKYVMEYDKIKSGPAAKP
;
A
#
# COMPACT_ATOMS: atom_id res chain seq x y z
N MET A 1 -20.20 -17.08 8.35
CA MET A 1 -19.41 -16.23 9.28
C MET A 1 -18.25 -15.70 8.48
N ASP A 2 -18.45 -14.57 7.83
CA ASP A 2 -17.42 -13.86 7.07
C ASP A 2 -16.40 -13.35 8.08
N VAL A 3 -15.34 -14.14 8.29
CA VAL A 3 -14.14 -13.68 8.97
C VAL A 3 -13.73 -12.44 8.21
N GLU A 4 -13.82 -11.25 8.83
CA GLU A 4 -13.50 -9.98 8.16
C GLU A 4 -12.08 -10.05 7.58
N LYS A 5 -11.98 -10.39 6.30
CA LYS A 5 -10.70 -10.47 5.61
C LYS A 5 -10.19 -9.03 5.50
N GLY A 6 -9.00 -8.78 6.03
CA GLY A 6 -8.36 -7.47 5.89
C GLY A 6 -8.16 -7.09 4.42
N TYR A 7 -8.02 -5.81 4.10
CA TYR A 7 -7.80 -5.32 2.75
C TYR A 7 -6.72 -4.24 2.73
N ILE A 8 -6.07 -4.05 1.58
CA ILE A 8 -5.11 -2.96 1.34
C ILE A 8 -5.51 -2.21 0.07
N ASN A 9 -5.67 -0.90 0.19
CA ASN A 9 -5.83 0.00 -0.95
C ASN A 9 -4.57 0.85 -1.11
N LEU A 10 -3.98 0.78 -2.29
CA LEU A 10 -2.80 1.54 -2.67
C LEU A 10 -3.20 2.65 -3.64
N LYS A 11 -2.53 3.79 -3.54
CA LYS A 11 -2.69 4.89 -4.50
C LYS A 11 -1.36 5.56 -4.69
N TRP A 12 -0.97 5.77 -5.94
CA TRP A 12 0.26 6.48 -6.30
C TRP A 12 1.51 5.95 -5.57
N GLY A 13 1.66 4.63 -5.52
CA GLY A 13 2.81 3.97 -4.87
C GLY A 13 2.82 4.04 -3.35
N THR A 14 1.78 4.59 -2.72
CA THR A 14 1.66 4.71 -1.25
C THR A 14 0.41 4.03 -0.71
N LEU A 15 0.35 3.90 0.61
CA LEU A 15 -0.78 3.36 1.35
C LEU A 15 -1.91 4.40 1.43
N LYS A 16 -3.07 4.09 0.84
CA LYS A 16 -4.27 4.95 0.92
C LYS A 16 -5.14 4.56 2.11
N SER A 17 -5.45 3.28 2.23
CA SER A 17 -6.22 2.75 3.36
C SER A 17 -5.92 1.27 3.54
N VAL A 18 -6.03 0.80 4.77
CA VAL A 18 -5.80 -0.60 5.12
C VAL A 18 -6.68 -0.99 6.28
N LYS A 19 -7.12 -2.25 6.28
CA LYS A 19 -7.79 -2.88 7.41
C LYS A 19 -7.08 -4.20 7.70
N PHE A 20 -6.64 -4.38 8.94
CA PHE A 20 -6.08 -5.64 9.42
C PHE A 20 -6.97 -6.24 10.51
N ALA A 21 -7.27 -7.52 10.38
CA ALA A 21 -7.86 -8.31 11.46
C ALA A 21 -6.80 -8.77 12.47
N SER A 22 -5.53 -8.90 12.05
CA SER A 22 -4.42 -9.38 12.88
C SER A 22 -3.67 -8.26 13.59
N ASP A 23 -3.17 -8.54 14.80
CA ASP A 23 -2.38 -7.56 15.57
C ASP A 23 -1.04 -7.26 14.93
N LYS A 24 -0.43 -8.24 14.23
CA LYS A 24 0.80 -8.03 13.46
C LYS A 24 0.63 -6.92 12.39
N GLY A 25 -0.52 -6.89 11.71
CA GLY A 25 -0.78 -5.84 10.72
C GLY A 25 -1.03 -4.48 11.34
N LYS A 26 -1.69 -4.43 12.50
CA LYS A 26 -1.85 -3.18 13.26
C LYS A 26 -0.49 -2.62 13.71
N GLU A 27 0.44 -3.48 14.12
CA GLU A 27 1.78 -3.07 14.53
C GLU A 27 2.61 -2.51 13.36
N LEU A 28 2.60 -3.17 12.20
CA LEU A 28 3.26 -2.64 10.99
C LEU A 28 2.68 -1.29 10.58
N LEU A 29 1.35 -1.12 10.68
CA LEU A 29 0.70 0.16 10.41
C LEU A 29 1.11 1.24 11.42
N ARG A 30 1.32 0.89 12.68
CA ARG A 30 1.81 1.79 13.72
C ARG A 30 3.22 2.27 13.39
N GLN A 31 4.14 1.34 13.10
CA GLN A 31 5.52 1.65 12.69
C GLN A 31 5.56 2.57 11.46
N TYR A 32 4.71 2.27 10.45
CA TYR A 32 4.60 3.11 9.25
C TYR A 32 4.21 4.56 9.57
N LYS A 33 3.26 4.76 10.50
CA LYS A 33 2.81 6.08 10.94
C LYS A 33 3.86 6.80 11.80
N GLU A 34 4.59 6.06 12.64
CA GLU A 34 5.65 6.61 13.50
C GLU A 34 6.83 7.18 12.68
N LEU A 35 7.11 6.61 11.50
CA LEU A 35 8.12 7.15 10.56
C LEU A 35 7.70 8.48 9.91
N GLY A 36 6.46 8.92 10.11
CA GLY A 36 5.91 10.17 9.56
C GLY A 36 5.04 9.93 8.34
N SER A 37 3.73 10.08 8.50
CA SER A 37 2.76 9.99 7.40
C SER A 37 2.13 11.35 7.08
N SER A 38 1.99 11.66 5.80
CA SER A 38 1.27 12.87 5.34
C SER A 38 -0.24 12.71 5.49
N PHE A 39 -0.95 13.83 5.66
CA PHE A 39 -2.42 13.86 5.72
C PHE A 39 -3.08 13.44 4.39
N SER A 40 -2.33 13.44 3.28
CA SER A 40 -2.80 13.03 1.96
C SER A 40 -1.76 12.17 1.25
N SER A 41 -2.22 11.10 0.59
CA SER A 41 -1.39 10.25 -0.29
C SER A 41 -0.74 11.04 -1.44
N ALA A 42 -1.27 12.21 -1.81
CA ALA A 42 -0.67 13.09 -2.83
C ALA A 42 0.65 13.73 -2.37
N LEU A 43 0.76 13.99 -1.07
CA LEU A 43 1.90 14.67 -0.46
C LEU A 43 2.89 13.67 0.16
N GLN A 44 2.53 12.38 0.19
CA GLN A 44 3.35 11.36 0.80
C GLN A 44 4.56 11.06 -0.08
N LYS A 45 5.74 11.16 0.55
CA LYS A 45 7.03 10.79 -0.03
C LYS A 45 7.60 9.64 0.78
N ASP A 46 7.06 8.45 0.56
CA ASP A 46 7.50 7.29 1.33
C ASP A 46 9.00 7.05 1.14
N THR A 47 9.71 6.99 2.26
CA THR A 47 11.10 6.53 2.28
C THR A 47 11.18 5.05 1.87
N VAL A 48 12.39 4.57 1.57
CA VAL A 48 12.60 3.14 1.27
C VAL A 48 12.12 2.24 2.41
N GLU A 49 12.24 2.69 3.66
CA GLU A 49 11.79 1.97 4.85
C GLU A 49 10.26 1.91 4.94
N GLN A 50 9.58 3.03 4.66
CA GLN A 50 8.12 3.06 4.60
C GLN A 50 7.57 2.14 3.50
N LYS A 51 8.20 2.15 2.32
CA LYS A 51 7.84 1.23 1.23
C LYS A 51 8.02 -0.24 1.60
N LYS A 52 9.08 -0.57 2.34
CA LYS A 52 9.30 -1.93 2.87
C LYS A 52 8.18 -2.34 3.84
N LEU A 53 7.78 -1.46 4.75
CA LEU A 53 6.65 -1.73 5.66
C LEU A 53 5.34 -1.97 4.89
N ILE A 54 5.08 -1.22 3.81
CA ILE A 54 3.93 -1.46 2.93
C ILE A 54 4.02 -2.84 2.27
N CYS A 55 5.21 -3.25 1.81
CA CYS A 55 5.42 -4.59 1.27
C CYS A 55 5.18 -5.71 2.31
N GLU A 56 5.63 -5.53 3.55
CA GLU A 56 5.36 -6.48 4.63
C GLU A 56 3.86 -6.56 4.96
N MET A 57 3.18 -5.41 4.97
CA MET A 57 1.73 -5.31 5.11
C MET A 57 0.99 -6.10 4.01
N ILE A 58 1.44 -5.96 2.76
CA ILE A 58 0.93 -6.71 1.60
C ILE A 58 1.14 -8.23 1.77
N ASP A 59 2.28 -8.67 2.30
CA ASP A 59 2.55 -10.10 2.46
C ASP A 59 1.62 -10.74 3.50
N ILE A 60 1.29 -10.02 4.57
CA ILE A 60 0.46 -10.56 5.66
C ILE A 60 -1.04 -10.35 5.49
N VAL A 61 -1.49 -9.49 4.56
CA VAL A 61 -2.93 -9.26 4.37
C VAL A 61 -3.58 -10.53 3.79
N PRO A 62 -4.66 -11.06 4.41
CA PRO A 62 -5.33 -12.25 3.91
C PRO A 62 -6.39 -11.97 2.84
N GLY A 63 -6.82 -10.72 2.69
CA GLY A 63 -7.80 -10.32 1.67
C GLY A 63 -7.16 -9.59 0.49
N GLU A 64 -7.99 -8.82 -0.20
CA GLU A 64 -7.69 -8.28 -1.52
C GLU A 64 -6.83 -7.00 -1.47
N ILE A 65 -6.10 -6.79 -2.56
CA ILE A 65 -5.27 -5.60 -2.76
C ILE A 65 -5.76 -4.87 -4.00
N TYR A 66 -6.06 -3.60 -3.84
CA TYR A 66 -6.68 -2.78 -4.87
C TYR A 66 -5.87 -1.52 -5.12
N LEU A 67 -5.67 -1.20 -6.41
CA LEU A 67 -4.98 0.00 -6.88
C LEU A 67 -6.04 1.07 -7.19
N ASP A 68 -6.27 1.99 -6.25
CA ASP A 68 -7.31 3.02 -6.32
C ASP A 68 -7.19 3.95 -7.52
N TRP A 69 -5.97 4.16 -8.01
CA TRP A 69 -5.74 5.00 -9.19
C TRP A 69 -6.05 4.29 -10.50
N ASN A 70 -5.83 2.98 -10.53
CA ASN A 70 -6.00 2.16 -11.72
C ASN A 70 -7.38 1.51 -11.80
N ASP A 71 -8.11 1.48 -10.69
CA ASP A 71 -9.40 0.80 -10.52
C ASP A 71 -9.29 -0.71 -10.80
N GLU A 72 -8.27 -1.36 -10.23
CA GLU A 72 -8.00 -2.79 -10.44
C GLU A 72 -7.55 -3.50 -9.16
N TYR A 73 -7.88 -4.79 -9.07
CA TYR A 73 -7.35 -5.70 -8.06
C TYR A 73 -6.09 -6.37 -8.58
N VAL A 74 -5.07 -6.47 -7.73
CA VAL A 74 -3.76 -6.99 -8.12
C VAL A 74 -3.27 -8.06 -7.16
N SER A 75 -2.31 -8.85 -7.65
CA SER A 75 -1.60 -9.82 -6.81
C SER A 75 -0.70 -9.13 -5.79
N LYS A 76 -0.27 -9.87 -4.76
CA LYS A 76 0.71 -9.38 -3.77
C LYS A 76 2.03 -8.99 -4.43
N GLU A 77 2.47 -9.74 -5.44
CA GLU A 77 3.72 -9.47 -6.15
C GLU A 77 3.63 -8.17 -6.95
N ASP A 78 2.55 -7.99 -7.69
CA ASP A 78 2.28 -6.78 -8.48
C ASP A 78 2.13 -5.56 -7.58
N ALA A 79 1.45 -5.70 -6.44
CA ALA A 79 1.30 -4.63 -5.45
C ALA A 79 2.65 -4.19 -4.87
N LYS A 80 3.52 -5.14 -4.48
CA LYS A 80 4.87 -4.82 -3.97
C LYS A 80 5.72 -4.15 -5.04
N LYS A 81 5.66 -4.64 -6.28
CA LYS A 81 6.34 -4.02 -7.42
C LYS A 81 5.84 -2.59 -7.64
N TYR A 82 4.52 -2.40 -7.63
CA TYR A 82 3.90 -1.08 -7.75
C TYR A 82 4.43 -0.10 -6.71
N VAL A 83 4.49 -0.47 -5.43
CA VAL A 83 4.99 0.38 -4.34
C VAL A 83 6.49 0.70 -4.50
N MET A 84 7.32 -0.32 -4.77
CA MET A 84 8.77 -0.16 -4.83
C MET A 84 9.22 0.60 -6.08
N GLU A 85 8.54 0.41 -7.21
CA GLU A 85 8.93 0.96 -8.50
C GLU A 85 8.11 2.17 -8.93
N TYR A 86 7.15 2.65 -8.12
CA TYR A 86 6.25 3.73 -8.50
C TYR A 86 6.96 4.98 -9.05
N ASP A 87 8.05 5.41 -8.40
CA ASP A 87 8.81 6.60 -8.83
C ASP A 87 9.54 6.37 -10.17
N LYS A 88 9.87 5.11 -10.51
CA LYS A 88 10.42 4.74 -11.82
C LYS A 88 9.31 4.67 -12.87
N ILE A 89 8.15 4.12 -12.51
CA ILE A 89 6.96 4.02 -13.38
C ILE A 89 6.41 5.40 -13.74
N LYS A 90 6.53 6.40 -12.86
CA LYS A 90 6.17 7.81 -13.12
C LYS A 90 6.88 8.44 -14.34
N SER A 91 7.95 7.82 -14.82
CA SER A 91 8.68 8.26 -16.02
C SER A 91 8.20 7.60 -17.34
N GLY A 92 7.18 6.73 -17.29
CA GLY A 92 6.53 6.08 -18.44
C GLY A 92 5.11 6.60 -18.75
N PRO A 93 4.53 6.28 -19.93
CA PRO A 93 3.37 6.97 -20.53
C PRO A 93 2.00 6.63 -19.90
N ALA A 94 1.93 6.37 -18.59
CA ALA A 94 0.67 6.08 -17.91
C ALA A 94 0.53 6.89 -16.60
N ALA A 95 0.92 8.16 -16.63
CA ALA A 95 0.25 9.14 -15.80
C ALA A 95 -1.13 9.37 -16.41
N LYS A 96 -2.17 8.64 -15.93
CA LYS A 96 -3.55 9.06 -16.19
C LYS A 96 -3.69 10.55 -15.79
N PRO A 97 -4.50 11.32 -16.54
CA PRO A 97 -4.52 12.79 -16.52
C PRO A 97 -4.89 13.41 -15.16
#